data_AF-A0A520H1C4-F1
#
_entry.id   AF-A0A520H1C4-F1
#
_cell.length_a   1.000
_cell.length_b   1.000
_cell.length_c   1.000
_cell.angle_alpha   90.00
_cell.angle_beta   90.00
_cell.angle_gamma   90.00
#
_symmetry.space_group_name_H-M   'P 1'
#
loop_
_entity.id
_entity.type
_entity.pdbx_description
1 polymer ?
#
loop_
_entity_poly.entity_id
_entity_poly.type
_entity_poly.pdbx_seq_one_letter_code
_entity_poly.pdbx_strand_id
1 'polypeptide(L)'
;MATLAPAAPIATRFRQALPSLLALTLALTIGFTMMASFGTVQEGAKAELALSDATLGIIQGVSAALALVVCSIPVGILVDRFNRVRLTIALALVWTAGTALTSVAPNATI
;
A
#
# COMPACT_ATOMS: atom_id res chain seq x y z
N MET A 1 38.94 -7.88 -29.05
CA MET A 1 38.86 -8.89 -27.97
C MET A 1 38.09 -8.27 -26.82
N ALA A 2 36.78 -8.54 -26.71
CA ALA A 2 35.96 -8.05 -25.60
C ALA A 2 36.18 -8.96 -24.40
N THR A 3 36.80 -8.44 -23.34
CA THR A 3 36.97 -9.15 -22.07
C THR A 3 35.60 -9.24 -21.38
N LEU A 4 35.06 -10.45 -21.26
CA LEU A 4 33.85 -10.68 -20.47
C LEU A 4 34.21 -10.47 -18.99
N ALA A 5 33.65 -9.42 -18.38
CA ALA A 5 33.77 -9.21 -16.95
C ALA A 5 33.23 -10.45 -16.19
N PRO A 6 33.90 -10.89 -15.11
CA PRO A 6 33.48 -12.09 -14.40
C PRO A 6 32.07 -11.90 -13.83
N ALA A 7 31.16 -12.81 -14.16
CA ALA A 7 29.82 -12.81 -13.61
C ALA A 7 29.90 -13.04 -12.09
N ALA A 8 29.49 -12.04 -11.30
CA ALA A 8 29.48 -12.15 -9.85
C ALA A 8 28.65 -13.39 -9.43
N PRO A 9 29.15 -14.23 -8.51
CA PRO A 9 28.48 -15.46 -8.11
C PRO A 9 27.09 -15.16 -7.56
N ILE A 10 26.09 -15.99 -7.92
CA ILE A 10 24.66 -15.79 -7.62
C ILE A 10 24.42 -15.43 -6.14
N ALA A 11 25.17 -16.05 -5.22
CA ALA A 11 25.09 -15.78 -3.78
C ALA A 11 25.41 -14.32 -3.40
N THR A 12 26.34 -13.66 -4.10
CA THR A 12 26.68 -12.25 -3.86
C THR A 12 25.58 -11.31 -4.34
N ARG A 13 24.94 -11.61 -5.48
CA ARG A 13 23.78 -10.87 -5.98
C ARG A 13 22.56 -11.02 -5.08
N PHE A 14 22.29 -12.22 -4.56
CA PHE A 14 21.19 -12.46 -3.63
C PHE A 14 21.38 -11.69 -2.32
N ARG A 15 22.59 -11.72 -1.74
CA ARG A 15 22.88 -10.99 -0.49
C ARG A 15 22.74 -9.47 -0.65
N GLN A 16 23.01 -8.93 -1.84
CA GLN A 16 22.80 -7.51 -2.16
C GLN A 16 21.33 -7.16 -2.40
N ALA A 17 20.53 -8.09 -2.95
CA ALA A 17 19.09 -7.91 -3.16
C ALA A 17 18.25 -8.19 -1.90
N LEU A 18 18.79 -8.94 -0.93
CA LEU A 18 18.11 -9.29 0.31
C LEU A 18 17.50 -8.08 1.06
N PRO A 19 18.20 -6.96 1.30
CA PRO A 19 17.61 -5.83 2.01
C PRO A 19 16.43 -5.20 1.26
N SER A 20 16.50 -5.08 -0.08
CA SER A 20 15.40 -4.51 -0.86
C SER A 20 14.20 -5.46 -0.91
N LEU A 21 14.44 -6.76 -1.01
CA LEU A 21 13.37 -7.78 -0.93
C LEU A 21 12.70 -7.77 0.45
N LEU A 22 13.48 -7.71 1.53
CA LEU A 22 12.93 -7.61 2.89
C LEU A 22 12.12 -6.33 3.08
N ALA A 23 12.60 -5.20 2.56
CA ALA A 23 11.87 -3.94 2.62
C ALA A 23 10.55 -3.99 1.84
N LEU A 24 10.54 -4.59 0.64
CA LEU A 24 9.31 -4.80 -0.13
C LEU A 24 8.33 -5.74 0.58
N THR A 25 8.82 -6.87 1.11
CA THR A 25 8.00 -7.82 1.86
C THR A 25 7.39 -7.14 3.08
N LEU A 26 8.18 -6.37 3.84
CA LEU A 26 7.67 -5.63 4.99
C LEU A 26 6.62 -4.59 4.58
N ALA A 27 6.88 -3.81 3.53
CA ALA A 27 5.92 -2.83 3.02
C ALA A 27 4.60 -3.48 2.59
N LEU A 28 4.66 -4.63 1.89
CA LEU A 28 3.47 -5.39 1.52
C LEU A 28 2.72 -5.89 2.76
N THR A 29 3.41 -6.54 3.70
CA THR A 29 2.81 -7.03 4.94
C THR A 29 2.10 -5.91 5.69
N ILE A 30 2.75 -4.76 5.88
CA ILE A 30 2.14 -3.61 6.56
C ILE A 30 0.90 -3.14 5.80
N GLY A 31 0.96 -3.03 4.47
CA GLY A 31 -0.19 -2.63 3.65
C GLY A 31 -1.39 -3.57 3.83
N PHE A 32 -1.17 -4.88 3.78
CA PHE A 32 -2.23 -5.86 4.01
C PHE A 32 -2.75 -5.85 5.45
N THR A 33 -1.86 -5.70 6.45
CA THR A 33 -2.27 -5.58 7.86
C THR A 33 -3.13 -4.34 8.07
N MET A 34 -2.77 -3.19 7.49
CA MET A 34 -3.59 -1.97 7.60
C MET A 34 -4.98 -2.15 7.00
N MET A 35 -5.09 -2.80 5.84
CA MET A 35 -6.39 -3.10 5.24
C MET A 35 -7.25 -3.99 6.15
N ALA A 36 -6.63 -4.99 6.79
CA ALA A 36 -7.33 -5.87 7.74
C ALA A 36 -7.63 -5.20 9.10
N SER A 37 -6.87 -4.17 9.50
CA SER A 37 -6.96 -3.55 10.82
C SER A 37 -8.31 -2.89 11.08
N PHE A 38 -8.98 -2.36 10.05
CA PHE A 38 -10.30 -1.75 10.24
C PHE A 38 -11.35 -2.77 10.70
N GLY A 39 -11.22 -4.04 10.27
CA GLY A 39 -12.16 -5.10 10.64
C GLY A 39 -12.23 -5.37 12.15
N THR A 40 -11.17 -5.08 12.90
CA THR A 40 -11.14 -5.30 14.36
C THR A 40 -11.95 -4.26 15.14
N VAL A 41 -12.05 -3.04 14.61
CA VAL A 41 -12.78 -1.91 15.23
C VAL A 41 -14.11 -1.61 14.55
N GLN A 42 -14.43 -2.32 13.47
CA GLN A 42 -15.55 -2.05 12.58
C GLN A 42 -16.89 -1.95 13.33
N GLU A 43 -17.20 -2.90 14.22
CA GLU A 43 -18.50 -2.90 14.91
C GLU A 43 -18.64 -1.73 15.89
N GLY A 44 -17.52 -1.34 16.53
CA GLY A 44 -17.48 -0.14 17.37
C GLY A 44 -17.71 1.13 16.54
N ALA A 45 -16.98 1.26 15.42
CA ALA A 45 -17.13 2.39 14.50
C ALA A 45 -18.56 2.46 13.90
N LYS A 46 -19.18 1.31 13.61
CA LYS A 46 -20.55 1.21 13.13
C LYS A 46 -21.54 1.81 14.12
N ALA A 47 -21.43 1.42 15.38
CA ALA A 47 -22.32 1.87 16.45
C ALA A 47 -22.12 3.37 16.75
N GLU A 48 -20.86 3.82 16.80
CA GLU A 48 -20.52 5.22 17.09
C GLU A 48 -20.96 6.19 15.98
N LEU A 49 -20.81 5.79 14.72
CA LEU A 49 -21.16 6.59 13.55
C LEU A 49 -22.59 6.32 13.02
N ALA A 50 -23.37 5.48 13.72
CA ALA A 50 -24.71 5.06 13.33
C ALA A 50 -24.81 4.55 11.87
N LEU A 51 -23.83 3.76 11.44
CA LEU A 51 -23.72 3.27 10.06
C LEU A 51 -24.53 1.99 9.81
N SER A 52 -25.02 1.83 8.59
CA SER A 52 -25.63 0.58 8.13
C SER A 52 -24.57 -0.40 7.59
N ASP A 53 -24.88 -1.69 7.58
CA ASP A 53 -24.02 -2.72 6.99
C ASP A 53 -23.77 -2.49 5.48
N ALA A 54 -24.76 -1.94 4.78
CA ALA A 54 -24.62 -1.54 3.38
C ALA A 54 -23.59 -0.41 3.21
N THR A 55 -23.66 0.62 4.07
CA THR A 55 -22.70 1.74 4.05
C THR A 55 -21.28 1.26 4.37
N LEU A 56 -21.11 0.38 5.34
CA LEU A 56 -19.80 -0.22 5.65
C LEU A 56 -19.24 -1.03 4.48
N GLY A 57 -20.09 -1.81 3.79
CA GLY A 57 -19.70 -2.54 2.59
C GLY A 57 -19.20 -1.61 1.48
N ILE A 58 -19.84 -0.44 1.31
CA ILE A 58 -19.39 0.60 0.36
C ILE A 58 -18.05 1.19 0.81
N ILE A 59 -17.92 1.58 2.08
CA ILE A 59 -16.68 2.17 2.63
C ILE A 59 -15.49 1.23 2.41
N GLN A 60 -15.65 -0.07 2.68
CA GLN A 60 -14.53 -1.02 2.58
C GLN A 60 -14.29 -1.49 1.14
N GLY A 61 -15.36 -1.79 0.39
CA GLY A 61 -15.26 -2.36 -0.94
C GLY A 61 -15.06 -1.31 -2.03
N VAL A 62 -16.00 -0.37 -2.14
CA VAL A 62 -16.05 0.61 -3.24
C VAL A 62 -14.89 1.59 -3.14
N SER A 63 -14.54 2.06 -1.94
CA SER A 63 -13.42 3.00 -1.78
C SER A 63 -12.09 2.39 -2.24
N ALA A 64 -11.82 1.14 -1.87
CA ALA A 64 -10.62 0.43 -2.28
C ALA A 64 -10.62 0.16 -3.80
N ALA A 65 -11.76 -0.28 -4.35
CA ALA A 65 -11.91 -0.54 -5.78
C ALA A 65 -11.73 0.75 -6.61
N LEU A 66 -12.31 1.87 -6.19
CA LEU A 66 -12.19 3.15 -6.87
C LEU A 66 -10.74 3.63 -6.88
N ALA A 67 -10.05 3.57 -5.74
CA ALA A 67 -8.64 3.91 -5.65
C ALA A 67 -7.80 3.04 -6.61
N LEU A 68 -8.05 1.73 -6.66
CA LEU A 68 -7.37 0.83 -7.61
C LEU A 68 -7.68 1.18 -9.07
N VAL A 69 -8.95 1.35 -9.43
CA VAL A 69 -9.35 1.64 -10.82
C VAL A 69 -8.73 2.96 -11.31
N VAL A 70 -8.78 4.00 -10.49
CA VAL A 70 -8.28 5.32 -10.86
C VAL A 70 -6.76 5.38 -10.82
N CYS A 71 -6.12 4.77 -9.82
CA CYS A 71 -4.68 4.95 -9.59
C CYS A 71 -3.80 3.87 -10.22
N SER A 72 -4.30 2.67 -10.54
CA SER A 72 -3.43 1.56 -11.01
C SER A 72 -2.69 1.89 -12.30
N ILE A 73 -3.38 2.48 -13.29
CA ILE A 73 -2.77 2.88 -14.56
C ILE A 73 -1.77 4.02 -14.39
N PRO A 74 -2.14 5.18 -13.80
CA PRO A 74 -1.18 6.29 -13.67
C PRO A 74 0.01 5.92 -12.79
N VAL A 75 -0.20 5.19 -11.68
CA VAL A 75 0.91 4.72 -10.84
C VAL A 75 1.82 3.76 -11.61
N GLY A 76 1.26 2.86 -12.44
CA GLY A 76 2.04 2.00 -13.33
C GLY A 76 2.94 2.81 -14.28
N ILE A 77 2.40 3.86 -14.91
CA ILE A 77 3.18 4.75 -15.77
C ILE A 77 4.28 5.49 -14.96
N LEU A 78 3.97 5.91 -13.73
CA LEU A 78 4.94 6.58 -12.85
C LEU A 78 6.08 5.63 -12.42
N VAL A 79 5.79 4.34 -12.18
CA VAL A 79 6.79 3.31 -11.82
C VAL A 79 7.86 3.15 -12.91
N ASP A 80 7.48 3.34 -14.18
CA ASP A 80 8.40 3.20 -15.31
C ASP A 80 9.16 4.49 -15.63
N ARG A 81 8.60 5.66 -15.27
CA ARG A 81 9.21 6.97 -15.54
C ARG A 81 10.06 7.52 -14.39
N PHE A 82 9.81 7.11 -13.16
CA PHE A 82 10.46 7.65 -11.97
C PHE A 82 11.25 6.60 -11.19
N ASN A 83 12.06 7.06 -10.24
CA ASN A 83 12.79 6.16 -9.33
C ASN A 83 11.79 5.37 -8.47
N ARG A 84 11.72 4.06 -8.70
CA ARG A 84 10.80 3.12 -8.03
C ARG A 84 10.88 3.19 -6.51
N VAL A 85 12.07 3.38 -5.94
CA VAL A 85 12.24 3.48 -4.47
C VAL A 85 11.61 4.75 -3.92
N ARG A 86 11.87 5.90 -4.56
CA ARG A 86 11.25 7.18 -4.16
C ARG A 86 9.73 7.13 -4.31
N LEU A 87 9.24 6.49 -5.35
CA LEU A 87 7.82 6.31 -5.59
C LEU A 87 7.18 5.42 -4.52
N THR A 88 7.79 4.28 -4.18
CA THR A 88 7.31 3.41 -3.08
C THR A 88 7.25 4.17 -1.75
N ILE A 89 8.28 4.97 -1.43
CA ILE A 89 8.27 5.79 -0.21
C ILE A 89 7.15 6.83 -0.25
N ALA A 90 6.96 7.52 -1.37
CA ALA A 90 5.88 8.49 -1.52
C ALA A 90 4.49 7.86 -1.36
N LEU A 91 4.25 6.70 -1.99
CA LEU A 91 3.01 5.93 -1.85
C LEU A 91 2.77 5.48 -0.39
N ALA A 92 3.82 5.03 0.30
CA ALA A 92 3.74 4.65 1.71
C ALA A 92 3.38 5.84 2.60
N LEU A 93 3.96 7.01 2.34
CA LEU A 93 3.61 8.25 3.04
C LEU A 93 2.16 8.68 2.77
N VAL A 94 1.72 8.60 1.51
CA VAL A 94 0.34 8.92 1.13
C VAL A 94 -0.65 8.01 1.84
N TRP A 95 -0.43 6.69 1.86
CA TRP A 95 -1.33 5.80 2.57
C TRP A 95 -1.29 6.09 4.08
N THR A 96 -0.12 6.33 4.66
CA THR A 96 0.02 6.57 6.11
C THR A 96 -0.72 7.84 6.52
N ALA A 97 -0.61 8.89 5.72
CA ALA A 97 -1.37 10.11 5.91
C ALA A 97 -2.87 9.86 5.79
N GLY A 98 -3.30 9.06 4.80
CA GLY A 98 -4.70 8.63 4.66
C GLY A 98 -5.22 7.92 5.90
N THR A 99 -4.48 6.96 6.45
CA THR A 99 -4.84 6.24 7.67
C THR A 99 -4.93 7.17 8.88
N ALA A 100 -3.97 8.11 9.04
CA ALA A 100 -3.99 9.10 10.11
C ALA A 100 -5.16 10.10 9.99
N LEU A 101 -5.55 10.45 8.75
CA LEU A 101 -6.73 11.27 8.51
C LEU A 101 -8.01 10.51 8.87
N THR A 102 -8.09 9.22 8.55
CA THR A 102 -9.22 8.37 8.92
C THR A 102 -9.39 8.28 10.44
N SER A 103 -8.30 8.26 11.22
CA SER A 103 -8.41 8.16 12.68
C SER A 103 -9.02 9.40 13.36
N VAL A 104 -9.04 10.55 12.67
CA VAL A 104 -9.63 11.81 13.18
C VAL A 104 -10.89 12.20 12.42
N ALA A 105 -11.43 11.30 11.58
CA ALA A 105 -12.61 11.58 10.78
C ALA A 105 -13.86 11.74 11.67
N PRO A 106 -14.57 12.88 11.63
CA PRO A 106 -15.68 13.16 12.53
C PRO A 106 -16.99 12.49 12.11
N ASN A 107 -17.14 12.16 10.83
CA ASN A 107 -18.33 11.57 10.26
C ASN A 107 -18.02 10.76 8.99
N ALA A 108 -18.83 9.74 8.72
CA ALA A 108 -18.82 8.98 7.47
C ALA A 108 -20.19 9.17 6.79
N THR A 109 -20.37 10.32 6.14
CA THR A 109 -21.55 10.57 5.30
C THR A 109 -21.23 10.13 3.88
N ILE A 110 -21.98 9.14 3.38
CA ILE A 110 -22.03 8.73 1.97
C ILE A 110 -23.43 9.04 1.46
#